data_AF-A0A968HKU2-F1
#
_entry.id   AF-A0A968HKU2-F1
#
_cell.length_a   1.000
_cell.length_b   1.000
_cell.length_c   1.000
_cell.angle_alpha   90.00
_cell.angle_beta   90.00
_cell.angle_gamma   90.00
#
_symmetry.space_group_name_H-M   'P 1'
#
loop_
_entity.id
_entity.type
_entity.pdbx_description
1 polymer ?
#
loop_
_entity_poly.entity_id
_entity_poly.type
_entity_poly.pdbx_seq_one_letter_code
_entity_poly.pdbx_strand_id
1 'polypeptide(L)'
;MSAEERSRLATRLAVVWFLLATATLVWPIYPAYFDRIEPRVLGLPFSLIWVLIVIVANFAALVLLYALRLVDDREHEELEEQAR
;
A
#
# COMPACT_ATOMS: atom_id res chain seq x y z
N MET A 1 6.60 -20.42 11.69
CA MET A 1 7.15 -19.32 10.89
C MET A 1 8.17 -18.58 11.72
N SER A 2 9.42 -18.55 11.28
CA SER A 2 10.46 -17.70 11.88
C SER A 2 10.09 -16.21 11.74
N ALA A 3 10.73 -15.34 12.53
CA ALA A 3 10.53 -13.88 12.41
C ALA A 3 10.88 -13.38 10.99
N GLU A 4 11.94 -13.92 10.39
CA GLU A 4 12.33 -13.65 9.01
C GLU A 4 11.27 -14.05 7.97
N GLU A 5 10.64 -15.23 8.11
CA GLU A 5 9.60 -15.67 7.17
C GLU A 5 8.38 -14.76 7.21
N ARG A 6 8.03 -14.25 8.41
CA ARG A 6 6.96 -13.25 8.56
C ARG A 6 7.33 -11.93 7.90
N SER A 7 8.57 -11.48 8.08
CA SER A 7 9.08 -10.26 7.45
C SER A 7 9.04 -10.34 5.93
N ARG A 8 9.54 -11.44 5.35
CA ARG A 8 9.51 -11.68 3.90
C ARG A 8 8.09 -11.77 3.35
N LEU A 9 7.20 -12.46 4.05
CA LEU A 9 5.80 -12.59 3.62
C LEU A 9 5.08 -11.24 3.62
N ALA A 10 5.22 -10.46 4.69
CA ALA A 10 4.56 -9.16 4.78
C ALA A 10 5.20 -8.12 3.85
N THR A 11 6.50 -8.20 3.56
CA THR A 11 7.14 -7.42 2.48
C THR A 11 6.54 -7.77 1.13
N ARG A 12 6.41 -9.07 0.80
CA ARG A 12 5.75 -9.51 -0.45
C ARG A 12 4.30 -9.05 -0.53
N LEU A 13 3.55 -9.16 0.57
CA LEU A 13 2.17 -8.69 0.64
C LEU A 13 2.09 -7.18 0.45
N ALA A 14 2.99 -6.40 1.04
CA ALA A 14 3.06 -4.95 0.84
C ALA A 14 3.35 -4.59 -0.62
N VAL A 15 4.31 -5.27 -1.27
CA VAL A 15 4.59 -5.08 -2.69
C VAL A 15 3.35 -5.36 -3.54
N VAL A 16 2.69 -6.51 -3.32
CA VAL A 16 1.46 -6.87 -4.04
C VAL A 16 0.37 -5.82 -3.79
N TRP A 17 0.20 -5.38 -2.55
CA TRP A 17 -0.75 -4.34 -2.17
C TRP A 17 -0.49 -3.02 -2.93
N PHE A 18 0.75 -2.53 -2.94
CA PHE A 18 1.08 -1.28 -3.63
C PHE A 18 0.94 -1.39 -5.15
N LEU A 19 1.24 -2.55 -5.73
CA LEU A 19 0.98 -2.82 -7.15
C LEU A 19 -0.52 -2.77 -7.46
N LEU A 20 -1.36 -3.39 -6.61
CA LEU A 20 -2.82 -3.32 -6.76
C LEU A 20 -3.34 -1.90 -6.57
N ALA A 21 -2.85 -1.16 -5.57
CA ALA A 21 -3.22 0.23 -5.33
C ALA A 21 -2.88 1.12 -6.54
N THR A 22 -1.69 0.93 -7.12
CA THR A 22 -1.26 1.61 -8.34
C THR A 22 -2.15 1.26 -9.52
N ALA A 23 -2.38 -0.05 -9.74
CA ALA A 23 -3.22 -0.52 -10.84
C ALA A 23 -4.66 0.02 -10.72
N THR A 24 -5.18 0.16 -9.49
CA THR A 24 -6.53 0.67 -9.21
C THR A 24 -6.68 2.18 -9.44
N LEU A 25 -5.59 2.94 -9.33
CA LEU A 25 -5.56 4.40 -9.53
C LEU A 25 -5.04 4.84 -10.91
N VAL A 26 -4.40 3.93 -11.64
CA VAL A 26 -3.81 4.17 -12.96
C VAL A 26 -4.53 3.35 -14.02
N TRP A 27 -4.29 3.63 -15.30
CA TRP A 27 -4.69 2.75 -16.39
C TRP A 27 -4.09 1.34 -16.16
N PRO A 28 -4.88 0.25 -16.24
CA PRO A 28 -6.19 0.16 -16.89
C PRO A 28 -7.44 0.25 -15.99
N ILE A 29 -7.32 0.13 -14.67
CA ILE A 29 -8.49 -0.12 -13.81
C ILE A 29 -9.24 1.18 -13.50
N TYR A 30 -8.54 2.27 -13.22
CA TYR A 30 -9.16 3.54 -12.85
C TYR A 30 -10.12 4.07 -13.93
N PRO A 31 -9.71 4.19 -15.22
CA PRO A 31 -10.61 4.67 -16.27
C PRO A 31 -11.76 3.71 -16.59
N ALA A 32 -11.54 2.39 -16.43
CA ALA A 32 -12.54 1.39 -16.80
C ALA A 32 -13.72 1.32 -15.81
N TYR A 33 -13.46 1.57 -14.52
CA TYR A 33 -14.45 1.31 -13.46
C TYR A 33 -14.77 2.53 -12.58
N PHE A 34 -13.85 3.48 -12.42
CA PHE A 34 -13.94 4.53 -11.40
C PHE A 34 -14.01 5.94 -11.97
N ASP A 35 -13.72 6.14 -13.27
CA ASP A 35 -13.80 7.42 -13.98
C ASP A 35 -15.18 7.68 -14.60
N ARG A 36 -16.25 7.49 -13.82
CA ARG A 36 -17.60 7.87 -14.24
C ARG A 36 -18.01 9.15 -13.53
N ILE A 37 -18.35 10.18 -14.31
CA ILE A 37 -18.73 11.52 -13.81
C ILE A 37 -20.06 11.48 -13.03
N GLU A 38 -20.86 10.42 -13.18
CA GLU A 38 -22.30 10.44 -12.83
C GLU A 38 -22.85 9.53 -11.71
N PRO A 39 -22.11 8.63 -11.03
CA PRO A 39 -22.47 8.30 -9.66
C PRO A 39 -21.91 9.36 -8.71
N ARG A 40 -22.80 10.10 -8.04
CA ARG A 40 -22.43 10.98 -6.92
C ARG A 40 -22.78 10.28 -5.62
N VAL A 41 -21.84 10.25 -4.66
CA VAL A 41 -22.07 9.73 -3.31
C VAL A 41 -21.93 10.90 -2.35
N LEU A 42 -22.99 11.19 -1.58
CA LEU A 42 -23.06 12.35 -0.68
C LEU A 42 -22.75 13.70 -1.35
N GLY A 43 -23.02 13.82 -2.66
CA GLY A 43 -22.75 15.03 -3.45
C GLY A 43 -21.31 15.15 -4.00
N LEU A 44 -20.42 14.22 -3.67
CA LEU A 44 -19.06 14.15 -4.21
C LEU A 44 -18.98 13.21 -5.43
N PRO A 45 -18.09 13.46 -6.40
CA PRO A 45 -17.80 12.52 -7.48
C PRO A 45 -17.33 11.19 -6.89
N PHE A 46 -17.86 10.08 -7.39
CA PHE A 46 -17.48 8.73 -6.94
C PHE A 46 -15.96 8.48 -7.06
N SER A 47 -15.34 9.00 -8.12
CA SER A 47 -13.90 8.92 -8.34
C SER A 47 -13.08 9.52 -7.18
N LEU A 48 -13.51 10.66 -6.63
CA LEU A 48 -12.83 11.31 -5.52
C LEU A 48 -12.89 10.48 -4.24
N ILE A 49 -14.07 9.92 -3.94
CA ILE A 49 -14.24 9.04 -2.78
C ILE A 49 -13.38 7.78 -2.93
N TRP A 50 -13.34 7.21 -4.12
CA TRP A 50 -12.50 6.05 -4.41
C TRP A 50 -11.02 6.34 -4.15
N VAL A 51 -10.50 7.47 -4.67
CA VAL A 51 -9.12 7.90 -4.42
C VAL A 51 -8.84 8.06 -2.93
N LEU A 52 -9.75 8.69 -2.17
CA LEU A 52 -9.61 8.85 -0.72
C LEU A 52 -9.54 7.51 0.01
N ILE A 53 -10.36 6.54 -0.36
CA ILE A 53 -10.32 5.19 0.23
C ILE A 53 -8.96 4.54 -0.01
N VAL A 54 -8.42 4.62 -1.23
CA VAL A 54 -7.11 4.03 -1.55
C VAL A 54 -5.98 4.73 -0.78
N ILE A 55 -6.05 6.05 -0.61
CA ILE A 55 -5.09 6.81 0.21
C ILE A 55 -5.11 6.33 1.67
N VAL A 56 -6.30 6.25 2.28
CA VAL A 56 -6.44 5.79 3.67
C VAL A 56 -5.95 4.34 3.82
N ALA A 57 -6.23 3.48 2.84
CA ALA A 57 -5.78 2.10 2.85
C ALA A 57 -4.24 1.97 2.71
N ASN A 58 -3.61 2.78 1.87
CA ASN A 58 -2.14 2.86 1.78
C ASN A 58 -1.52 3.35 3.09
N PHE A 59 -2.10 4.38 3.69
CA PHE A 59 -1.66 4.84 5.00
C PHE A 59 -1.76 3.73 6.05
N ALA A 60 -2.88 3.00 6.10
CA ALA A 60 -3.04 1.87 7.02
C ALA A 60 -2.01 0.75 6.76
N ALA A 61 -1.69 0.45 5.50
CA ALA A 61 -0.66 -0.53 5.16
C ALA A 61 0.73 -0.11 5.67
N LEU A 62 1.08 1.17 5.54
CA LEU A 62 2.34 1.71 6.07
C LEU A 62 2.36 1.68 7.60
N VAL A 63 1.27 2.08 8.25
CA VAL A 63 1.13 2.01 9.73
C VAL A 63 1.29 0.57 10.20
N LEU A 64 0.72 -0.40 9.49
CA LEU A 64 0.85 -1.82 9.84
C LEU A 64 2.29 -2.31 9.69
N LEU A 65 2.97 -1.97 8.59
CA LEU A 65 4.38 -2.32 8.38
C LEU A 65 5.29 -1.70 9.46
N TYR A 66 5.01 -0.45 9.83
CA TYR A 66 5.71 0.24 10.91
C TYR A 66 5.45 -0.40 12.28
N ALA A 67 4.18 -0.65 12.62
CA ALA A 67 3.78 -1.22 13.90
C ALA A 67 4.35 -2.63 14.12
N LEU A 68 4.53 -3.39 13.03
CA LEU A 68 5.14 -4.70 13.07
C LEU A 68 6.69 -4.66 13.07
N ARG A 69 7.31 -3.46 13.01
CA ARG A 69 8.76 -3.23 12.94
C ARG A 69 9.48 -3.87 11.75
N LEU A 70 8.75 -4.22 10.69
CA LEU A 70 9.36 -4.89 9.53
C LEU A 70 10.33 -4.01 8.74
N VAL A 71 10.19 -2.69 8.85
CA VAL A 71 11.08 -1.73 8.21
C VAL A 71 12.37 -1.57 9.01
N ASP A 72 12.29 -1.66 10.34
CA ASP A 72 13.38 -1.34 11.28
C ASP A 72 14.44 -2.46 11.33
N ASP A 73 14.01 -3.73 11.27
CA ASP A 73 14.93 -4.88 11.32
C ASP A 73 15.91 -4.90 10.13
N ARG A 74 15.51 -4.39 8.95
CA ARG A 74 16.37 -4.37 7.76
C ARG A 74 17.39 -3.24 7.76
N GLU A 75 17.04 -2.06 8.26
CA GLU A 75 17.96 -0.91 8.25
C GLU A 75 19.17 -1.18 9.15
N HIS A 76 18.98 -1.88 10.28
CA HIS A 76 20.08 -2.21 11.19
C HIS A 76 21.10 -3.19 10.59
N GLU A 77 20.65 -4.22 9.86
CA GLU A 77 21.57 -5.16 9.19
C GLU A 77 22.42 -4.46 8.10
N GLU A 78 21.81 -3.59 7.29
CA GLU A 78 22.51 -2.88 6.21
C GLU A 78 23.56 -1.89 6.76
N LEU A 79 23.30 -1.24 7.90
CA LEU A 79 24.25 -0.35 8.57
C LEU A 79 25.44 -1.09 9.20
N GLU A 80 25.20 -2.27 9.79
CA GLU A 80 26.28 -3.10 10.34
C GLU A 80 27.19 -3.67 9.26
N GLU A 81 26.63 -4.03 8.10
CA GLU A 81 27.40 -4.58 6.97
C GLU A 81 28.26 -3.51 6.29
N GLN A 82 27.78 -2.26 6.19
CA GLN A 82 28.58 -1.13 5.68
C GLN A 82 29.70 -0.69 6.62
N ALA A 83 29.58 -0.99 7.92
CA ALA A 83 30.57 -0.65 8.93
C ALA A 83 31.69 -1.71 9.10
N ARG A 84 31.57 -2.87 8.43
CA ARG A 84 32.61 -3.92 8.37
C ARG A 84 33.47 -3.79 7.11
#